data_AF-A0A932KW14-F1
#
_entry.id   AF-A0A932KW14-F1
#
_cell.length_a   1.000
_cell.length_b   1.000
_cell.length_c   1.000
_cell.angle_alpha   90.00
_cell.angle_beta   90.00
_cell.angle_gamma   90.00
#
_symmetry.space_group_name_H-M   'P 1'
#
loop_
_entity.id
_entity.type
_entity.pdbx_description
1 polymer ?
#
loop_
_entity_poly.entity_id
_entity_poly.type
_entity_poly.pdbx_seq_one_letter_code
_entity_poly.pdbx_strand_id
1 'polypeptide(L)'
;MRIKKLLTVFLILVSLLVTSFLLQAKFVLGSTIDDLQNKINQLQAQIDQAKSQEKTLSGQISQFDAQISITTLKISQTQEKIDLLTGRIGQLEDSLGSLNNAFTARAVETYKMARIEEPVLLLLTSNNLDIALSRFNYLKRIQADDKDLFERLQKAQTVYKDQKTDAQELQTQLQSQKQTLANQKTEKANLLKITKNNEQRYQ
;
A
#
# COMPACT_ATOMS: atom_id res chain seq x y z
N MET A 1 9.01 39.73 -4.73
CA MET A 1 7.95 39.10 -3.90
C MET A 1 6.83 38.45 -4.73
N ARG A 2 6.45 38.98 -5.91
CA ARG A 2 5.35 38.44 -6.74
C ARG A 2 5.63 37.08 -7.41
N ILE A 3 6.86 36.86 -7.90
CA ILE A 3 7.26 35.57 -8.52
C ILE A 3 7.27 34.40 -7.52
N LYS A 4 7.72 34.63 -6.28
CA LYS A 4 7.70 33.59 -5.24
C LYS A 4 6.26 33.18 -4.86
N LYS A 5 5.32 34.13 -4.84
CA LYS A 5 3.89 33.86 -4.60
C LYS A 5 3.23 33.07 -5.77
N LEU A 6 3.58 33.41 -7.01
CA LEU A 6 3.13 32.67 -8.20
C LEU A 6 3.66 31.23 -8.22
N LEU A 7 4.91 31.02 -7.81
CA LEU A 7 5.54 29.69 -7.78
C LEU A 7 4.97 28.81 -6.67
N THR A 8 4.67 29.37 -5.50
CA THR A 8 3.94 28.65 -4.44
C THR A 8 2.51 28.33 -4.82
N VAL A 9 1.79 29.24 -5.49
CA VAL A 9 0.42 28.97 -5.97
C VAL A 9 0.43 27.88 -7.04
N PHE A 10 1.39 27.90 -7.96
CA PHE A 10 1.56 26.86 -8.97
C PHE A 10 1.88 25.48 -8.35
N LEU A 11 2.75 25.42 -7.34
CA LEU A 11 3.05 24.18 -6.61
C LEU A 11 1.83 23.61 -5.87
N ILE A 12 1.01 24.47 -5.26
CA ILE A 12 -0.23 24.06 -4.59
C ILE A 12 -1.25 23.56 -5.62
N LEU A 13 -1.36 24.21 -6.78
CA LEU A 13 -2.30 23.83 -7.84
C LEU A 13 -1.91 22.50 -8.49
N VAL A 14 -0.61 22.26 -8.71
CA VAL A 14 -0.09 20.97 -9.18
C VAL A 14 -0.28 19.88 -8.12
N SER A 15 -0.05 20.18 -6.84
CA SER A 15 -0.31 19.25 -5.73
C SER A 15 -1.80 18.89 -5.61
N LEU A 16 -2.71 19.85 -5.82
CA LEU A 16 -4.15 19.58 -5.87
C LEU A 16 -4.55 18.71 -7.07
N LEU A 17 -3.94 18.95 -8.23
CA LEU A 17 -4.23 18.20 -9.45
C LEU A 17 -3.74 16.74 -9.34
N VAL A 18 -2.54 16.54 -8.78
CA VAL A 18 -1.97 15.21 -8.51
C VAL A 18 -2.79 14.47 -7.44
N THR A 19 -3.21 15.14 -6.36
CA THR A 19 -4.05 14.49 -5.33
C THR A 19 -5.43 14.10 -5.87
N SER A 20 -6.03 14.89 -6.76
CA SER A 20 -7.30 14.54 -7.42
C SER A 20 -7.18 13.33 -8.35
N PHE A 21 -6.08 13.22 -9.10
CA PHE A 21 -5.80 12.09 -9.99
C PHE A 21 -5.53 10.80 -9.20
N LEU A 22 -4.78 10.90 -8.09
CA LEU A 22 -4.53 9.78 -7.18
C LEU A 22 -5.81 9.32 -6.46
N LEU A 23 -6.77 10.21 -6.19
CA LEU A 23 -8.07 9.84 -5.62
C LEU A 23 -8.95 9.08 -6.62
N GLN A 24 -9.00 9.51 -7.89
CA GLN A 24 -9.76 8.80 -8.92
C GLN A 24 -9.19 7.41 -9.21
N ALA A 25 -7.86 7.27 -9.26
CA ALA A 25 -7.21 5.96 -9.42
C ALA A 25 -7.55 5.01 -8.25
N LYS A 26 -7.51 5.51 -7.00
CA LYS A 26 -7.90 4.74 -5.82
C LYS A 26 -9.38 4.32 -5.82
N PHE A 27 -10.27 5.18 -6.31
CA PHE A 27 -11.71 4.89 -6.38
C PHE A 27 -12.02 3.79 -7.41
N VAL A 28 -11.43 3.87 -8.61
CA VAL A 28 -11.62 2.86 -9.67
C VAL A 28 -11.06 1.49 -9.24
N LEU A 29 -9.86 1.45 -8.67
CA LEU A 29 -9.24 0.20 -8.24
C LEU A 29 -9.92 -0.40 -6.99
N GLY A 30 -10.39 0.44 -6.04
CA GLY A 30 -11.19 0.01 -4.90
C GLY A 30 -12.51 -0.63 -5.33
N SER A 31 -13.23 -0.01 -6.28
CA SER A 31 -14.46 -0.58 -6.84
C SER A 31 -14.24 -1.92 -7.53
N THR A 32 -13.06 -2.14 -8.14
CA THR A 32 -12.72 -3.40 -8.80
C THR A 32 -12.53 -4.54 -7.80
N ILE A 33 -11.87 -4.28 -6.66
CA ILE A 33 -11.68 -5.29 -5.60
C ILE A 33 -13.02 -5.69 -4.96
N ASP A 34 -13.91 -4.72 -4.74
CA ASP A 34 -15.24 -4.95 -4.18
C ASP A 34 -16.13 -5.72 -5.17
N ASP A 35 -16.08 -5.38 -6.45
CA ASP A 35 -16.79 -6.12 -7.51
C ASP A 35 -16.31 -7.57 -7.63
N LEU A 36 -14.99 -7.79 -7.54
CA LEU A 36 -14.41 -9.15 -7.50
C LEU A 36 -14.89 -9.91 -6.26
N GLN A 37 -14.94 -9.25 -5.09
CA GLN A 37 -15.44 -9.87 -3.86
C GLN A 37 -16.92 -10.26 -3.99
N ASN A 38 -17.74 -9.38 -4.57
CA ASN A 38 -19.16 -9.64 -4.79
C ASN A 38 -19.36 -10.83 -5.74
N LYS A 39 -18.59 -10.90 -6.83
CA LYS A 39 -18.60 -12.05 -7.76
C LYS A 39 -18.17 -13.34 -7.07
N ILE A 40 -17.13 -13.30 -6.23
CA ILE A 40 -16.71 -14.45 -5.42
C ILE A 40 -17.84 -14.93 -4.52
N ASN A 41 -18.50 -14.02 -3.81
CA ASN A 41 -19.60 -14.37 -2.90
C ASN A 41 -20.80 -14.96 -3.64
N GLN A 42 -21.16 -14.40 -4.80
CA GLN A 42 -22.25 -14.90 -5.65
C GLN A 42 -21.95 -16.31 -6.17
N LEU A 43 -20.74 -16.54 -6.68
CA LEU A 43 -20.32 -17.85 -7.16
C LEU A 43 -20.24 -18.86 -6.03
N GLN A 44 -19.79 -18.46 -4.83
CA GLN A 44 -19.75 -19.34 -3.66
C GLN A 44 -21.16 -19.82 -3.28
N ALA A 45 -22.15 -18.92 -3.27
CA ALA A 45 -23.55 -19.28 -3.02
C ALA A 45 -24.12 -20.24 -4.09
N GLN A 46 -23.77 -20.02 -5.37
CA GLN A 46 -24.18 -20.91 -6.45
C GLN A 46 -23.54 -22.31 -6.33
N ILE A 47 -22.28 -22.40 -5.88
CA ILE A 47 -21.62 -23.69 -5.59
C ILE A 47 -22.33 -24.42 -4.46
N ASP A 48 -22.65 -23.72 -3.38
CA ASP A 48 -23.28 -24.34 -2.22
C ASP A 48 -24.68 -24.88 -2.58
N GLN A 49 -25.39 -24.18 -3.47
CA GLN A 49 -26.65 -24.64 -4.03
C GLN A 49 -26.47 -25.84 -4.99
N ALA A 50 -25.44 -25.83 -5.84
CA ALA A 50 -25.15 -26.91 -6.80
C ALA A 50 -24.63 -28.20 -6.13
N LYS A 51 -23.87 -28.08 -5.03
CA LYS A 51 -23.39 -29.22 -4.23
C LYS A 51 -24.53 -30.11 -3.71
N SER A 52 -25.70 -29.54 -3.46
CA SER A 52 -26.88 -30.31 -3.00
C SER A 52 -27.45 -31.25 -4.08
N GLN A 53 -27.07 -31.09 -5.35
CA GLN A 53 -27.50 -31.90 -6.49
C GLN A 53 -26.42 -32.90 -6.94
N GLU A 54 -25.31 -32.97 -6.21
CA GLU A 54 -24.10 -33.68 -6.61
C GLU A 54 -24.18 -35.19 -6.29
N LYS A 55 -24.83 -35.95 -7.19
CA LYS A 55 -24.77 -37.43 -7.19
C LYS A 55 -24.17 -38.00 -8.48
N THR A 56 -23.69 -37.16 -9.39
CA THR A 56 -23.21 -37.56 -10.71
C THR A 56 -21.84 -36.99 -11.03
N LEU A 57 -21.11 -37.63 -11.95
CA LEU A 57 -19.81 -37.16 -12.43
C LEU A 57 -19.88 -35.76 -13.05
N SER A 58 -21.03 -35.41 -13.67
CA SER A 58 -21.29 -34.06 -14.17
C SER A 58 -21.36 -33.03 -13.04
N GLY A 59 -21.91 -33.40 -11.88
CA GLY A 59 -21.93 -32.54 -10.69
C GLY A 59 -20.52 -32.24 -10.18
N GLN A 60 -19.66 -33.26 -10.13
CA GLN A 60 -18.25 -33.11 -9.72
C GLN A 60 -17.47 -32.21 -10.67
N ILE A 61 -17.68 -32.33 -11.99
CA ILE A 61 -17.05 -31.45 -12.99
C ILE A 61 -17.50 -29.99 -12.78
N SER A 62 -18.81 -29.76 -12.57
CA SER A 62 -19.35 -28.43 -12.29
C SER A 62 -18.80 -27.84 -10.98
N GLN A 63 -18.60 -28.67 -9.95
CA GLN A 63 -17.97 -28.24 -8.70
C GLN A 63 -16.53 -27.77 -8.96
N PHE A 64 -15.74 -28.53 -9.71
CA PHE A 64 -14.38 -28.13 -10.08
C PHE A 64 -14.36 -26.83 -10.90
N ASP A 65 -15.28 -26.68 -11.86
CA ASP A 65 -15.38 -25.45 -12.66
C ASP A 65 -15.61 -24.22 -11.80
N ALA A 66 -16.53 -24.33 -10.84
CA ALA A 66 -16.87 -23.22 -9.98
C ALA A 66 -15.75 -22.95 -8.96
N GLN A 67 -15.09 -23.97 -8.42
CA GLN A 67 -13.88 -23.81 -7.59
C GLN A 67 -12.75 -23.12 -8.35
N ILE A 68 -12.47 -23.54 -9.59
CA ILE A 68 -11.47 -22.93 -10.48
C ILE A 68 -11.80 -21.46 -10.72
N SER A 69 -13.08 -21.13 -10.98
CA SER A 69 -13.55 -19.76 -11.16
C SER A 69 -13.28 -18.91 -9.91
N ILE A 70 -13.67 -19.40 -8.74
CA ILE A 70 -13.43 -18.71 -7.47
C ILE A 70 -11.94 -18.50 -7.21
N THR A 71 -11.11 -19.53 -7.40
CA THR A 71 -9.66 -19.41 -7.22
C THR A 71 -9.07 -18.39 -8.19
N THR A 72 -9.54 -18.37 -9.44
CA THR A 72 -9.10 -17.40 -10.47
C THR A 72 -9.47 -15.96 -10.08
N LEU A 73 -10.67 -15.74 -9.56
CA LEU A 73 -11.09 -14.42 -9.06
C LEU A 73 -10.29 -14.01 -7.83
N LYS A 74 -10.00 -14.93 -6.90
CA LYS A 74 -9.15 -14.67 -5.73
C LYS A 74 -7.73 -14.28 -6.15
N ILE A 75 -7.15 -14.97 -7.14
CA ILE A 75 -5.84 -14.61 -7.72
C ILE A 75 -5.87 -13.19 -8.27
N SER A 76 -6.90 -12.85 -9.05
CA SER A 76 -7.06 -11.51 -9.62
C SER A 76 -7.17 -10.45 -8.53
N GLN A 77 -7.97 -10.70 -7.49
CA GLN A 77 -8.11 -9.80 -6.35
C GLN A 77 -6.80 -9.62 -5.58
N THR A 78 -6.04 -10.70 -5.36
CA THR A 78 -4.73 -10.61 -4.69
C THR A 78 -3.73 -9.82 -5.52
N GLN A 79 -3.72 -9.99 -6.85
CA GLN A 79 -2.85 -9.25 -7.75
C GLN A 79 -3.14 -7.74 -7.70
N GLU A 80 -4.41 -7.35 -7.76
CA GLU A 80 -4.83 -5.95 -7.61
C GLU A 80 -4.39 -5.36 -6.26
N LYS A 81 -4.52 -6.12 -5.17
CA LYS A 81 -4.04 -5.70 -3.83
C LYS A 81 -2.53 -5.48 -3.82
N ILE A 82 -1.76 -6.36 -4.46
CA ILE A 82 -0.30 -6.23 -4.59
C ILE A 82 0.06 -4.98 -5.38
N ASP A 83 -0.60 -4.74 -6.50
CA ASP A 83 -0.29 -3.61 -7.38
C ASP A 83 -0.59 -2.28 -6.67
N LEU A 84 -1.73 -2.20 -5.97
CA LEU A 84 -2.08 -1.05 -5.12
C LEU A 84 -1.07 -0.82 -3.99
N LEU A 85 -0.71 -1.87 -3.26
CA LEU A 85 0.21 -1.76 -2.14
C LEU A 85 1.61 -1.37 -2.61
N THR A 86 2.09 -1.97 -3.70
CA THR A 86 3.40 -1.65 -4.31
C THR A 86 3.45 -0.21 -4.79
N GLY A 87 2.37 0.29 -5.42
CA GLY A 87 2.26 1.70 -5.80
C GLY A 87 2.33 2.64 -4.58
N ARG A 88 1.67 2.29 -3.46
CA ARG A 88 1.73 3.05 -2.21
C ARG A 88 3.13 3.03 -1.58
N ILE A 89 3.80 1.88 -1.59
CA ILE A 89 5.17 1.73 -1.10
C ILE A 89 6.12 2.64 -1.89
N GLY A 90 6.00 2.68 -3.22
CA GLY A 90 6.81 3.58 -4.04
C GLY A 90 6.63 5.05 -3.68
N GLN A 91 5.38 5.50 -3.51
CA GLN A 91 5.09 6.87 -3.07
C GLN A 91 5.65 7.19 -1.67
N LEU A 92 5.56 6.23 -0.75
CA LEU A 92 6.13 6.38 0.58
C LEU A 92 7.66 6.43 0.56
N GLU A 93 8.29 5.63 -0.30
CA GLU A 93 9.75 5.62 -0.49
C GLU A 93 10.27 6.98 -0.95
N ASP A 94 9.66 7.55 -1.99
CA ASP A 94 10.01 8.87 -2.51
C ASP A 94 9.82 9.97 -1.44
N SER A 95 8.69 9.90 -0.73
CA SER A 95 8.34 10.86 0.32
C SER A 95 9.31 10.77 1.51
N LEU A 96 9.63 9.56 1.95
CA LEU A 96 10.59 9.31 3.04
C LEU A 96 11.99 9.74 2.64
N GLY A 97 12.44 9.46 1.41
CA GLY A 97 13.73 9.91 0.90
C GLY A 97 13.84 11.43 0.92
N SER A 98 12.81 12.12 0.42
CA SER A 98 12.75 13.58 0.42
C SER A 98 12.76 14.16 1.84
N LEU A 99 11.96 13.58 2.74
CA LEU A 99 11.84 14.06 4.12
C LEU A 99 13.13 13.80 4.91
N ASN A 100 13.77 12.65 4.70
CA ASN A 100 15.04 12.32 5.33
C ASN A 100 16.15 13.27 4.87
N ASN A 101 16.23 13.57 3.58
CA ASN A 101 17.21 14.54 3.06
C ASN A 101 17.01 15.94 3.65
N ALA A 102 15.76 16.41 3.72
CA ALA A 102 15.43 17.69 4.33
C ALA A 102 15.76 17.73 5.83
N PHE A 103 15.45 16.64 6.55
CA PHE A 103 15.77 16.51 7.97
C PHE A 103 17.27 16.47 8.22
N THR A 104 18.04 15.70 7.45
CA THR A 104 19.51 15.66 7.55
C THR A 104 20.12 17.03 7.27
N ALA A 105 19.66 17.73 6.22
CA ALA A 105 20.15 19.08 5.93
C ALA A 105 19.87 20.04 7.10
N ARG A 106 18.66 19.99 7.67
CA ARG A 106 18.31 20.80 8.84
C ARG A 106 19.13 20.44 10.07
N ALA A 107 19.33 19.15 10.35
CA ALA A 107 20.14 18.69 11.48
C ALA A 107 21.60 19.17 11.38
N VAL A 108 22.19 19.16 10.17
CA VAL A 108 23.54 19.69 9.92
C VAL A 108 23.59 21.20 10.19
N GLU A 109 22.61 21.97 9.71
CA GLU A 109 22.57 23.41 9.96
C GLU A 109 22.36 23.72 11.44
N THR A 110 21.44 23.02 12.13
CA THR A 110 21.26 23.15 13.58
C THR A 110 22.53 22.84 14.36
N TYR A 111 23.28 21.80 13.96
CA TYR A 111 24.58 21.48 14.57
C TYR A 111 25.63 22.58 14.36
N LYS A 112 25.72 23.14 13.14
CA LYS A 112 26.63 24.26 12.85
C LYS A 112 26.27 25.49 13.70
N MET A 113 24.98 25.83 13.79
CA MET A 113 24.51 26.95 14.60
C MET A 113 24.83 26.75 16.08
N ALA A 114 24.58 25.55 16.63
CA ALA A 114 24.92 25.24 18.02
C ALA A 114 26.42 25.32 18.33
N ARG A 115 27.28 25.04 17.34
CA ARG A 115 28.75 25.11 17.49
C ARG A 115 29.31 26.52 17.33
N ILE A 116 28.66 27.38 16.54
CA ILE A 116 29.07 28.76 16.29
C ILE A 116 28.52 29.71 17.37
N GLU A 117 27.32 29.42 17.88
CA GLU A 117 26.62 30.23 18.86
C GLU A 117 26.31 29.38 20.10
N GLU A 118 27.12 29.51 21.14
CA GLU A 118 26.72 29.03 22.47
C GLU A 118 25.42 29.76 22.84
N PRO A 119 24.28 29.06 23.06
CA PRO A 119 22.97 29.70 23.28
C PRO A 119 22.99 30.69 24.45
N VAL A 120 23.88 30.46 25.41
CA VAL A 120 24.14 31.34 26.56
C VAL A 120 24.91 32.60 26.12
N LEU A 121 25.91 32.49 25.25
CA LEU A 121 26.58 33.67 24.69
C LEU A 121 25.65 34.51 23.82
N LEU A 122 24.70 33.91 23.08
CA LEU A 122 23.71 34.67 22.31
C LEU A 122 22.82 35.56 23.20
N LEU A 123 22.47 35.05 24.38
CA LEU A 123 21.72 35.80 25.39
C LEU A 123 22.57 36.92 26.01
N LEU A 124 23.83 36.61 26.34
CA LEU A 124 24.77 37.54 26.99
C LEU A 124 25.32 38.62 26.06
N THR A 125 25.32 38.40 24.75
CA THR A 125 25.83 39.36 23.74
C THR A 125 24.73 40.23 23.12
N SER A 126 23.47 39.99 23.47
CA SER A 126 22.37 40.79 22.94
C SER A 126 22.26 42.14 23.67
N ASN A 127 22.22 43.25 22.91
CA ASN A 127 22.09 44.60 23.47
C ASN A 127 20.69 44.90 24.04
N ASN A 128 19.74 43.94 23.98
CA ASN A 128 18.36 44.10 24.42
C ASN A 128 17.79 42.75 24.89
N LEU A 129 17.39 42.70 26.16
CA LEU A 129 16.83 41.50 26.82
C LEU A 129 15.56 40.95 26.15
N ASP A 130 14.74 41.82 25.55
CA ASP A 130 13.51 41.40 24.85
C ASP A 130 13.83 40.62 23.56
N ILE A 131 14.85 41.07 22.84
CA ILE A 131 15.36 40.39 21.63
C ILE A 131 16.01 39.06 22.02
N ALA A 132 16.75 39.01 23.13
CA ALA A 132 17.37 37.79 23.67
C ALA A 132 16.31 36.73 23.99
N LEU A 133 15.29 37.11 24.78
CA LEU A 133 14.23 36.22 25.23
C LEU A 133 13.42 35.68 24.05
N SER A 134 13.13 36.53 23.07
CA SER A 134 12.44 36.12 21.84
C SER A 134 13.23 35.06 21.08
N ARG A 135 14.54 35.28 20.85
CA ARG A 135 15.42 34.31 20.17
C ARG A 135 15.51 32.98 20.91
N PHE A 136 15.60 33.01 22.24
CA PHE A 136 15.58 31.80 23.07
C PHE A 136 14.29 31.00 22.89
N ASN A 137 13.13 31.67 22.94
CA ASN A 137 11.84 31.02 22.71
C ASN A 137 11.73 30.43 21.30
N TYR A 138 12.27 31.11 20.28
CA TYR A 138 12.34 30.55 18.92
C TYR A 138 13.20 29.29 18.84
N LEU A 139 14.40 29.29 19.43
CA LEU A 139 15.27 28.11 19.44
C LEU A 139 14.64 26.94 20.17
N LYS A 140 14.02 27.18 21.33
CA LYS A 140 13.28 26.16 22.09
C LYS A 140 12.14 25.56 21.25
N ARG A 141 11.42 26.40 20.49
CA ARG A 141 10.36 25.93 19.60
C ARG A 141 10.91 25.08 18.46
N ILE A 142 11.99 25.51 17.82
CA ILE A 142 12.67 24.76 16.75
C ILE A 142 13.09 23.37 17.25
N GLN A 143 13.69 23.28 18.44
CA GLN A 143 14.09 22.00 19.04
C GLN A 143 12.89 21.08 19.31
N ALA A 144 11.77 21.63 19.80
CA ALA A 144 10.55 20.86 20.02
C ALA A 144 9.95 20.34 18.71
N ASP A 145 9.88 21.19 17.68
CA ASP A 145 9.40 20.82 16.35
C ASP A 145 10.32 19.78 15.67
N ASP A 146 11.64 19.87 15.87
CA ASP A 146 12.61 18.89 15.34
C ASP A 146 12.45 17.51 15.98
N LYS A 147 12.17 17.46 17.29
CA LYS A 147 11.87 16.21 17.98
C LYS A 147 10.57 15.59 17.47
N ASP A 148 9.50 16.39 17.33
CA ASP A 148 8.22 15.91 16.78
C ASP A 148 8.40 15.39 15.34
N LEU A 149 9.16 16.10 14.51
CA LEU A 149 9.47 15.67 13.15
C LEU A 149 10.23 14.33 13.12
N PHE A 150 11.22 14.16 14.00
CA PHE A 150 11.95 12.90 14.13
C PHE A 150 11.03 11.73 14.51
N GLU A 151 10.14 11.93 15.49
CA GLU A 151 9.16 10.91 15.87
C GLU A 151 8.21 10.54 14.72
N ARG A 152 7.75 11.52 13.95
CA ARG A 152 6.93 11.29 12.75
C ARG A 152 7.69 10.52 11.67
N LEU A 153 8.96 10.86 11.45
CA LEU A 153 9.84 10.16 10.52
C LEU A 153 10.02 8.69 10.92
N GLN A 154 10.26 8.41 12.20
CA GLN A 154 10.36 7.04 12.70
C GLN A 154 9.06 6.26 12.49
N LYS A 155 7.90 6.85 12.83
CA LYS A 155 6.59 6.23 12.58
C LYS A 155 6.38 5.92 11.10
N ALA A 156 6.72 6.86 10.22
CA ALA A 156 6.60 6.66 8.78
C ALA A 156 7.55 5.56 8.26
N GLN A 157 8.77 5.46 8.77
CA GLN A 157 9.69 4.35 8.45
C GLN A 157 9.15 3.00 8.92
N THR A 158 8.55 2.92 10.10
CA THR A 158 7.91 1.69 10.59
C THR A 158 6.76 1.29 9.67
N VAL A 159 5.83 2.20 9.37
CA VAL A 159 4.71 1.94 8.47
C VAL A 159 5.18 1.47 7.08
N TYR A 160 6.26 2.07 6.56
CA TYR A 160 6.86 1.66 5.29
C TYR A 160 7.42 0.22 5.34
N LYS A 161 8.08 -0.15 6.44
CA LYS A 161 8.57 -1.52 6.64
C LYS A 161 7.41 -2.52 6.75
N ASP A 162 6.38 -2.18 7.52
CA ASP A 162 5.20 -3.02 7.69
C ASP A 162 4.51 -3.26 6.34
N GLN A 163 4.32 -2.22 5.52
CA GLN A 163 3.75 -2.37 4.18
C GLN A 163 4.60 -3.25 3.25
N LYS A 164 5.93 -3.19 3.36
CA LYS A 164 6.81 -4.09 2.60
C LYS A 164 6.63 -5.55 3.02
N THR A 165 6.45 -5.80 4.31
CA THR A 165 6.15 -7.14 4.84
C THR A 165 4.78 -7.61 4.32
N ASP A 166 3.74 -6.79 4.42
CA ASP A 166 2.40 -7.10 3.89
C ASP A 166 2.44 -7.47 2.40
N ALA A 167 3.26 -6.76 1.61
CA ALA A 167 3.44 -7.05 0.19
C ALA A 167 4.09 -8.42 -0.04
N GLN A 168 5.07 -8.81 0.78
CA GLN A 168 5.69 -10.15 0.73
C GLN A 168 4.71 -11.26 1.11
N GLU A 169 3.86 -11.01 2.12
CA GLU A 169 2.81 -11.95 2.52
C GLU A 169 1.79 -12.16 1.40
N LEU A 170 1.33 -11.08 0.76
CA LEU A 170 0.42 -11.16 -0.39
C LEU A 170 1.05 -11.91 -1.58
N GLN A 171 2.35 -11.74 -1.83
CA GLN A 171 3.04 -12.51 -2.88
C GLN A 171 3.10 -14.00 -2.56
N THR A 172 3.34 -14.34 -1.30
CA THR A 172 3.32 -15.74 -0.82
C THR A 172 1.92 -16.33 -0.97
N GLN A 173 0.89 -15.58 -0.59
CA GLN A 173 -0.51 -15.97 -0.78
C GLN A 173 -0.85 -16.19 -2.26
N LEU A 174 -0.41 -15.29 -3.14
CA LEU A 174 -0.62 -15.40 -4.58
C LEU A 174 0.01 -16.68 -5.15
N GLN A 175 1.23 -17.03 -4.71
CA GLN A 175 1.90 -18.25 -5.15
C GLN A 175 1.13 -19.50 -4.69
N SER A 176 0.67 -19.52 -3.44
CA SER A 176 -0.18 -20.61 -2.91
C SER A 176 -1.46 -20.76 -3.72
N GLN A 177 -2.17 -19.65 -4.00
CA GLN A 177 -3.38 -19.66 -4.81
C GLN A 177 -3.14 -20.19 -6.23
N LYS A 178 -2.02 -19.83 -6.86
CA LYS A 178 -1.63 -20.35 -8.19
C LYS A 178 -1.38 -21.85 -8.15
N GLN A 179 -0.75 -22.37 -7.09
CA GLN A 179 -0.55 -23.81 -6.92
C GLN A 179 -1.90 -24.54 -6.74
N THR A 180 -2.80 -23.99 -5.91
CA THR A 180 -4.15 -24.54 -5.74
C THR A 180 -4.90 -24.60 -7.07
N LEU A 181 -4.85 -23.53 -7.87
CA LEU A 181 -5.48 -23.48 -9.19
C LEU A 181 -4.93 -24.56 -10.13
N ALA A 182 -3.61 -24.77 -10.14
CA ALA A 182 -2.97 -25.79 -10.96
C ALA A 182 -3.41 -27.21 -10.55
N ASN A 183 -3.50 -27.47 -9.24
CA ASN A 183 -3.97 -28.75 -8.71
C ASN A 183 -5.44 -28.99 -9.09
N GLN A 184 -6.32 -27.99 -8.90
CA GLN A 184 -7.74 -28.06 -9.27
C GLN A 184 -7.93 -28.38 -10.76
N LYS A 185 -7.15 -27.75 -11.65
CA LYS A 185 -7.18 -28.03 -13.09
C LYS A 185 -6.71 -29.45 -13.42
N THR A 186 -5.69 -29.93 -12.72
CA THR A 186 -5.15 -31.29 -12.91
C THR A 186 -6.14 -32.36 -12.46
N GLU A 187 -6.75 -32.19 -11.30
CA GLU A 187 -7.77 -33.09 -10.77
C GLU A 187 -8.99 -33.15 -11.67
N LYS A 188 -9.48 -31.99 -12.15
CA LYS A 188 -10.56 -31.93 -13.14
C LYS A 188 -10.21 -32.69 -14.42
N ALA A 189 -9.00 -32.51 -14.95
CA ALA A 189 -8.56 -33.19 -16.17
C ALA A 189 -8.49 -34.71 -15.99
N ASN A 190 -8.02 -35.18 -14.82
CA ASN A 190 -7.99 -36.59 -14.47
C ASN A 190 -9.40 -37.18 -14.39
N LEU A 191 -10.35 -36.47 -13.75
CA LEU A 191 -11.74 -36.88 -13.67
C LEU A 191 -12.34 -37.08 -15.08
N LEU A 192 -12.17 -36.09 -15.97
CA LEU A 192 -12.63 -36.16 -17.36
C LEU A 192 -12.02 -37.33 -18.15
N LYS A 193 -10.75 -37.66 -17.90
CA LYS A 193 -10.07 -38.79 -18.55
C LYS A 193 -10.66 -40.13 -18.09
N ILE A 194 -10.99 -40.27 -16.81
CA ILE A 194 -11.65 -41.47 -16.28
C ILE A 194 -13.05 -41.59 -16.89
N THR A 195 -13.80 -40.49 -17.01
CA THR A 195 -15.14 -40.49 -17.62
C THR A 195 -15.10 -41.03 -19.05
N LYS A 196 -14.22 -40.48 -19.89
CA LYS A 196 -14.12 -40.86 -21.31
C LYS A 196 -13.72 -42.32 -21.50
N ASN A 197 -12.78 -42.83 -20.68
CA ASN A 197 -12.37 -44.23 -20.74
C ASN A 197 -13.50 -45.20 -20.32
N ASN A 198 -14.33 -44.80 -19.36
CA ASN A 198 -15.46 -45.63 -18.94
C ASN A 198 -16.55 -45.64 -20.02
N GLU A 199 -16.91 -44.50 -20.61
CA GLU A 199 -17.88 -44.44 -21.71
C GLU A 199 -17.46 -45.30 -22.91
N GLN A 200 -16.18 -45.28 -23.29
CA GLN A 200 -15.65 -46.10 -24.39
C GLN A 200 -15.63 -47.61 -24.11
N ARG A 201 -15.68 -48.03 -22.84
CA ARG A 201 -15.68 -49.45 -22.44
C ARG A 201 -17.07 -50.08 -22.41
N TYR A 202 -18.13 -49.27 -22.36
CA TYR A 202 -19.52 -49.72 -22.20
C TYR A 202 -20.42 -49.36 -23.39
N GLN A 203 -19.87 -48.78 -24.46
CA GLN A 203 -20.52 -48.60 -25.77
C GLN A 203 -20.00 -49.65 -26.75
#